data_AF-A0A091R7S5-F1
#
_entry.id   AF-A0A091R7S5-F1
#
_cell.length_a   1.000
_cell.length_b   1.000
_cell.length_c   1.000
_cell.angle_alpha   90.00
_cell.angle_beta   90.00
_cell.angle_gamma   90.00
#
_symmetry.space_group_name_H-M   'P 1'
#
loop_
_entity.id
_entity.type
_entity.pdbx_description
1 polymer ?
#
loop_
_entity_poly.entity_id
_entity_poly.type
_entity_poly.pdbx_seq_one_letter_code
_entity_poly.pdbx_strand_id
1 'polypeptide(L)'
;IVRCPTIRYHKKVRAGRGFSLEELKLAGINKRFARTIGIAVDPRRRNKSTESLQANVQRLKEYRSRLILFPRRPAMPKKGDSPAEELKMATQLTGPVMPIKNVFKREKARVISEEEKNFKAFASLRMARANARLFGIRAKRAKEAAEQDVEKKK
;
A
#
# COMPACT_ATOMS: atom_id res chain seq x y z
N ILE A 1 -0.52 -5.93 -4.45
CA ILE A 1 0.87 -5.63 -4.01
C ILE A 1 0.85 -5.48 -2.50
N VAL A 2 1.67 -6.24 -1.77
CA VAL A 2 1.64 -6.26 -0.30
C VAL A 2 3.05 -6.10 0.28
N ARG A 3 3.21 -5.29 1.33
CA ARG A 3 4.45 -5.16 2.10
C ARG A 3 4.52 -6.23 3.20
N CYS A 4 5.72 -6.72 3.50
CA CYS A 4 5.92 -7.67 4.59
C CYS A 4 5.78 -6.98 5.97
N PRO A 5 5.30 -7.70 7.01
CA PRO A 5 4.81 -7.07 8.25
C PRO A 5 5.89 -6.72 9.29
N THR A 6 7.13 -7.22 9.17
CA THR A 6 8.15 -7.04 10.20
C THR A 6 9.19 -5.99 9.82
N ILE A 7 9.84 -5.39 10.83
CA ILE A 7 10.94 -4.41 10.63
C ILE A 7 12.07 -5.01 9.77
N ARG A 8 12.35 -6.31 9.89
CA ARG A 8 13.36 -6.98 9.05
C ARG A 8 12.99 -7.02 7.56
N TYR A 9 11.70 -7.16 7.23
CA TYR A 9 11.24 -7.43 5.87
C TYR A 9 10.37 -6.35 5.22
N HIS A 10 10.00 -5.28 5.92
CA HIS A 10 9.09 -4.23 5.41
C HIS A 10 9.58 -3.49 4.15
N LYS A 11 10.88 -3.59 3.84
CA LYS A 11 11.49 -3.07 2.60
C LYS A 11 11.17 -3.94 1.37
N LYS A 12 10.79 -5.20 1.57
CA LYS A 12 10.43 -6.13 0.50
C LYS A 12 8.93 -6.07 0.21
N VAL A 13 8.59 -6.17 -1.07
CA VAL A 13 7.22 -6.29 -1.56
C VAL A 13 6.99 -7.70 -2.09
N ARG A 14 5.77 -8.22 -1.92
CA ARG A 14 5.39 -9.57 -2.33
C ARG A 14 3.98 -9.63 -2.90
N ALA A 15 3.66 -10.78 -3.50
CA ALA A 15 2.28 -11.16 -3.78
C ALA A 15 1.51 -11.40 -2.47
N GLY A 16 0.29 -10.86 -2.42
CA GLY A 16 -0.65 -11.08 -1.32
C GLY A 16 -1.62 -12.22 -1.61
N ARG A 17 -2.50 -12.51 -0.66
CA ARG A 17 -3.58 -13.49 -0.84
C ARG A 17 -4.66 -13.02 -1.83
N GLY A 18 -4.97 -11.73 -1.81
CA GLY A 18 -6.00 -11.13 -2.66
C GLY A 18 -6.14 -9.62 -2.44
N PHE A 19 -6.95 -8.99 -3.28
CA PHE A 19 -7.33 -7.58 -3.19
C PHE A 19 -8.33 -7.33 -2.07
N SER A 20 -8.25 -6.18 -1.41
CA SER A 20 -9.20 -5.81 -0.36
C SER A 20 -10.51 -5.28 -0.98
N LEU A 21 -11.56 -5.22 -0.17
CA LEU A 21 -12.87 -4.72 -0.62
C LEU A 21 -12.82 -3.23 -1.00
N GLU A 22 -12.04 -2.44 -0.29
CA GLU A 22 -11.85 -1.00 -0.56
C GLU A 22 -11.13 -0.77 -1.89
N GLU A 23 -10.08 -1.55 -2.18
CA GLU A 23 -9.36 -1.48 -3.46
C GLU A 23 -10.29 -1.79 -4.63
N LEU A 24 -11.12 -2.83 -4.49
CA LEU A 24 -12.10 -3.21 -5.51
C LEU A 24 -13.18 -2.14 -5.71
N LYS A 25 -13.68 -1.56 -4.61
CA LYS A 25 -14.67 -0.48 -4.66
C LYS A 25 -14.11 0.74 -5.42
N LEU A 26 -12.88 1.15 -5.13
CA LEU A 26 -12.22 2.27 -5.80
C LEU A 26 -11.85 1.97 -7.26
N ALA A 27 -11.58 0.71 -7.59
CA ALA A 27 -11.38 0.27 -8.96
C ALA A 27 -12.70 0.09 -9.74
N GLY A 28 -13.87 0.24 -9.10
CA GLY A 28 -15.18 0.05 -9.73
C GLY A 28 -15.53 -1.42 -10.02
N ILE A 29 -14.90 -2.37 -9.32
CA ILE A 29 -15.09 -3.81 -9.54
C ILE A 29 -15.91 -4.40 -8.40
N ASN A 30 -17.03 -5.06 -8.73
CA ASN A 30 -17.82 -5.77 -7.73
C ASN A 30 -17.06 -7.02 -7.24
N LYS A 31 -17.02 -7.26 -5.91
CA LYS A 31 -16.33 -8.41 -5.29
C LYS A 31 -16.76 -9.79 -5.84
N ARG A 32 -18.03 -9.95 -6.25
CA ARG A 32 -18.52 -11.20 -6.82
C ARG A 32 -18.02 -11.38 -8.26
N PHE A 33 -18.07 -10.30 -9.04
CA PHE A 33 -17.56 -10.28 -10.42
C PHE A 33 -16.03 -10.41 -10.48
N ALA A 34 -15.30 -9.81 -9.54
CA ALA A 34 -13.85 -9.94 -9.44
C ALA A 34 -13.39 -11.41 -9.47
N ARG A 35 -14.05 -12.28 -8.70
CA ARG A 35 -13.71 -13.71 -8.65
C ARG A 35 -13.99 -14.43 -9.97
N THR A 36 -15.02 -14.04 -10.72
CA THR A 36 -15.34 -14.67 -12.01
C THR A 36 -14.35 -14.31 -13.10
N ILE A 37 -13.72 -13.13 -13.01
CA ILE A 37 -12.67 -12.68 -13.94
C ILE A 37 -11.24 -13.00 -13.45
N GLY A 38 -11.08 -13.91 -12.48
CA GLY A 38 -9.75 -14.36 -12.04
C GLY A 38 -9.03 -13.43 -11.05
N ILE A 39 -9.72 -12.45 -10.46
CA ILE A 39 -9.14 -11.58 -9.42
C ILE A 39 -9.39 -12.21 -8.04
N ALA A 40 -8.31 -12.54 -7.33
CA ALA A 40 -8.38 -13.03 -5.95
C ALA A 40 -8.82 -11.91 -4.98
N VAL A 41 -9.77 -12.20 -4.10
CA VAL A 41 -10.35 -11.25 -3.13
C VAL A 41 -10.08 -11.72 -1.71
N ASP A 42 -9.56 -10.84 -0.85
CA ASP A 42 -9.34 -11.11 0.58
C ASP A 42 -10.11 -10.10 1.44
N PRO A 43 -11.32 -10.44 1.91
CA PRO A 43 -12.18 -9.51 2.65
C PRO A 43 -11.65 -9.14 4.04
N ARG A 44 -10.66 -9.89 4.56
CA ARG A 44 -10.07 -9.65 5.89
C ARG A 44 -9.01 -8.55 5.88
N ARG A 45 -8.45 -8.22 4.72
CA ARG A 45 -7.34 -7.25 4.62
C ARG A 45 -7.88 -5.83 4.72
N ARG A 46 -7.26 -5.04 5.62
CA ARG A 46 -7.57 -3.61 5.81
C ARG A 46 -6.44 -2.75 5.24
N ASN A 47 -6.78 -1.59 4.68
CA ASN A 47 -5.78 -0.63 4.25
C ASN A 47 -5.56 0.42 5.33
N LYS A 48 -4.30 0.76 5.59
CA LYS A 48 -3.91 1.81 6.54
C LYS A 48 -3.17 2.98 5.87
N SER A 49 -2.67 2.75 4.65
CA SER A 49 -1.87 3.72 3.91
C SER A 49 -2.48 3.96 2.53
N THR A 50 -2.52 5.23 2.14
CA THR A 50 -3.13 5.67 0.87
C THR A 50 -2.27 5.26 -0.32
N GLU A 51 -0.94 5.22 -0.18
CA GLU A 51 -0.02 4.88 -1.25
C GLU A 51 -0.18 3.41 -1.67
N SER A 52 -0.35 2.52 -0.69
CA SER A 52 -0.57 1.09 -0.98
C SER A 52 -1.92 0.84 -1.64
N LEU A 53 -2.94 1.57 -1.21
CA LEU A 53 -4.28 1.55 -1.78
C LEU A 53 -4.25 1.98 -3.25
N GLN A 54 -3.64 3.13 -3.54
CA GLN A 54 -3.50 3.68 -4.89
C GLN A 54 -2.71 2.73 -5.80
N ALA A 55 -1.59 2.19 -5.34
CA ALA A 55 -0.78 1.24 -6.12
C ALA A 55 -1.58 -0.03 -6.49
N ASN A 56 -2.42 -0.52 -5.58
CA ASN A 56 -3.26 -1.70 -5.84
C ASN A 56 -4.45 -1.40 -6.74
N VAL A 57 -5.08 -0.23 -6.60
CA VAL A 57 -6.12 0.24 -7.51
C VAL A 57 -5.57 0.39 -8.93
N GLN A 58 -4.38 0.97 -9.07
CA GLN A 58 -3.71 1.10 -10.37
C GLN A 58 -3.43 -0.27 -10.99
N ARG A 59 -2.95 -1.23 -10.19
CA ARG A 59 -2.77 -2.61 -10.65
C ARG A 59 -4.08 -3.28 -11.10
N LEU A 60 -5.19 -3.02 -10.43
CA LEU A 60 -6.51 -3.55 -10.84
C LEU A 60 -6.96 -2.94 -12.18
N LYS A 61 -6.73 -1.64 -12.37
CA LYS A 61 -7.03 -0.97 -13.64
C LYS A 61 -6.17 -1.51 -14.78
N GLU A 62 -4.88 -1.67 -14.55
CA GLU A 62 -3.93 -2.26 -15.52
C GLU A 62 -4.26 -3.73 -15.83
N TYR A 63 -4.70 -4.51 -14.83
CA TYR A 63 -5.21 -5.87 -15.08
C TYR A 63 -6.44 -5.82 -15.97
N ARG A 64 -7.41 -4.95 -15.67
CA ARG A 64 -8.67 -4.86 -16.41
C ARG A 64 -8.47 -4.43 -17.86
N SER A 65 -7.51 -3.54 -18.13
CA SER A 65 -7.18 -3.10 -19.50
C SER A 65 -6.47 -4.18 -20.32
N ARG A 66 -5.76 -5.11 -19.67
CA ARG A 66 -5.11 -6.26 -20.32
C ARG A 66 -5.99 -7.50 -20.40
N LEU A 67 -7.14 -7.50 -19.73
CA LEU A 67 -8.02 -8.66 -19.65
C LEU A 67 -8.89 -8.75 -20.91
N ILE A 68 -8.66 -9.78 -21.72
CA ILE A 68 -9.54 -10.16 -22.83
C ILE A 68 -10.66 -11.03 -22.26
N LEU A 69 -11.92 -10.57 -22.33
CA LEU A 69 -13.08 -11.29 -21.78
C LEU A 69 -13.88 -11.93 -22.90
N PHE A 70 -13.96 -13.25 -22.89
CA PHE A 70 -14.71 -13.99 -23.90
C PHE A 70 -16.22 -13.95 -23.63
N PRO A 71 -17.05 -13.79 -24.67
CA PRO A 71 -18.49 -13.86 -24.52
C PRO A 71 -18.93 -15.26 -24.10
N ARG A 72 -19.90 -15.34 -23.17
CA ARG A 72 -20.45 -16.65 -22.73
C ARG A 72 -21.13 -17.42 -23.85
N ARG A 73 -21.72 -16.71 -24.81
CA ARG A 73 -22.30 -17.27 -26.04
C ARG A 73 -21.66 -16.55 -27.22
N PRO A 74 -20.91 -17.23 -28.10
CA PRO A 74 -20.16 -16.58 -29.18
C PRO A 74 -21.08 -15.86 -30.18
N ALA A 75 -22.30 -16.37 -30.39
CA ALA A 75 -23.29 -15.75 -31.27
C ALA A 75 -23.99 -14.50 -30.69
N MET A 76 -23.91 -14.28 -29.37
CA MET A 76 -24.57 -13.16 -28.68
C MET A 76 -23.61 -12.49 -27.69
N PRO A 77 -22.63 -11.71 -28.18
CA PRO A 77 -21.72 -10.96 -27.33
C PRO A 77 -22.48 -9.88 -26.54
N LYS A 78 -22.11 -9.69 -25.27
CA LYS A 78 -22.71 -8.73 -24.35
C LYS A 78 -21.78 -7.53 -24.11
N LYS A 79 -22.34 -6.48 -23.53
CA LYS A 79 -21.59 -5.31 -23.10
C LYS A 79 -20.51 -5.71 -22.07
N GLY A 80 -19.25 -5.54 -22.46
CA GLY A 80 -18.08 -5.84 -21.63
C GLY A 80 -17.25 -7.03 -22.11
N ASP A 81 -17.73 -7.77 -23.11
CA ASP A 81 -16.96 -8.78 -23.83
C ASP A 81 -15.98 -8.11 -24.81
N SER A 82 -14.88 -8.79 -25.10
CA SER A 82 -13.86 -8.31 -26.04
C SER A 82 -14.29 -8.49 -27.50
N PRO A 83 -13.85 -7.60 -28.41
CA PRO A 83 -14.13 -7.71 -29.85
C PRO A 83 -13.46 -8.94 -30.46
N ALA A 84 -13.99 -9.42 -31.59
CA ALA A 84 -13.52 -10.64 -32.25
C ALA A 84 -12.03 -10.62 -32.63
N GLU A 85 -11.46 -9.43 -32.88
CA GLU A 85 -10.04 -9.23 -33.17
C GLU A 85 -9.15 -9.56 -31.96
N GLU A 86 -9.51 -9.07 -30.77
CA GLU A 86 -8.81 -9.39 -29.52
C GLU A 86 -8.93 -10.87 -29.17
N LEU A 87 -10.09 -11.50 -29.44
CA LEU A 87 -10.29 -12.92 -29.17
C LEU A 87 -9.32 -13.80 -29.96
N LYS A 88 -8.98 -13.43 -31.20
CA LYS A 88 -8.01 -14.16 -32.03
C LYS A 88 -6.57 -13.97 -31.57
N MET A 89 -6.25 -12.80 -31.01
CA MET A 89 -4.93 -12.50 -30.44
C MET A 89 -4.73 -13.09 -29.05
N ALA A 90 -5.78 -13.63 -28.43
CA ALA A 90 -5.70 -14.16 -27.08
C ALA A 90 -4.79 -15.39 -27.03
N THR A 91 -3.65 -15.26 -26.36
CA THR A 91 -2.71 -16.36 -26.09
C THR A 91 -2.60 -16.63 -24.59
N GLN A 92 -2.30 -17.87 -24.23
CA GLN A 92 -2.03 -18.20 -22.83
C GLN A 92 -0.72 -17.55 -22.38
N LEU A 93 -0.77 -16.79 -21.27
CA LEU A 93 0.43 -16.29 -20.62
C LEU A 93 1.07 -17.42 -19.79
N THR A 94 2.33 -17.73 -20.06
CA THR A 94 3.12 -18.62 -19.22
C THR A 94 3.74 -17.86 -18.05
N GLY A 95 3.64 -18.41 -16.84
CA GLY A 95 4.17 -17.82 -15.62
C GLY A 95 3.22 -16.86 -14.88
N PRO A 96 3.73 -16.11 -13.88
CA PRO A 96 2.89 -15.28 -13.02
C PRO A 96 2.37 -14.03 -13.75
N VAL A 97 1.04 -13.84 -13.72
CA VAL A 97 0.38 -12.66 -14.30
C VAL A 97 0.84 -11.37 -13.61
N MET A 98 1.44 -10.46 -14.40
CA MET A 98 2.02 -9.19 -13.93
C MET A 98 2.94 -9.37 -12.72
N PRO A 99 4.16 -9.91 -12.88
CA PRO A 99 5.05 -10.22 -11.76
C PRO A 99 5.38 -8.96 -10.96
N ILE A 100 5.34 -9.08 -9.63
CA ILE A 100 5.67 -7.97 -8.73
C ILE A 100 7.19 -7.86 -8.63
N LYS A 101 7.72 -6.70 -9.03
CA LYS A 101 9.14 -6.38 -8.94
C LYS A 101 9.38 -5.39 -7.81
N ASN A 102 10.48 -5.56 -7.08
CA ASN A 102 10.94 -4.56 -6.13
C ASN A 102 11.68 -3.46 -6.90
N VAL A 103 11.01 -2.33 -7.10
CA VAL A 103 11.58 -1.17 -7.80
C VAL A 103 12.26 -0.25 -6.78
N PHE A 104 13.50 0.15 -7.06
CA PHE A 104 14.23 1.15 -6.29
C PHE A 104 14.39 2.41 -7.13
N LYS A 105 13.97 3.55 -6.59
CA LYS A 105 14.20 4.85 -7.23
C LYS A 105 15.67 5.19 -7.08
N ARG A 106 16.38 5.35 -8.20
CA ARG A 106 17.76 5.85 -8.19
C ARG A 106 17.72 7.36 -8.03
N GLU A 107 18.33 7.86 -6.96
CA GLU A 107 18.48 9.29 -6.74
C GLU A 107 19.70 9.81 -7.51
N LYS A 108 19.61 11.05 -8.01
CA LYS A 108 20.74 11.73 -8.68
C LYS A 108 21.68 12.30 -7.62
N ALA A 109 22.96 12.42 -7.96
CA ALA A 109 23.92 13.15 -7.14
C ALA A 109 23.46 14.61 -6.97
N ARG A 110 23.56 15.13 -5.74
CA ARG A 110 23.18 16.49 -5.38
C ARG A 110 24.27 17.09 -4.50
N VAL A 111 24.41 18.41 -4.56
CA VAL A 111 25.31 19.15 -3.65
C VAL A 111 24.71 19.12 -2.25
N ILE A 112 25.55 18.81 -1.26
CA ILE A 112 25.16 18.71 0.15
C ILE A 112 24.87 20.12 0.69
N SER A 113 23.71 20.33 1.30
CA SER A 113 23.35 21.62 1.91
C SER A 113 24.12 21.87 3.21
N GLU A 114 24.22 23.12 3.64
CA GLU A 114 24.85 23.46 4.94
C GLU A 114 24.08 22.85 6.12
N GLU A 115 22.76 22.76 6.03
CA GLU A 115 21.91 22.11 7.04
C GLU A 115 22.24 20.62 7.19
N GLU A 116 22.42 19.90 6.07
CA GLU A 116 22.79 18.48 6.08
C GLU A 116 24.18 18.26 6.68
N LYS A 117 25.13 19.18 6.44
CA LYS A 117 26.47 19.14 7.05
C LYS A 117 26.41 19.35 8.56
N ASN A 118 25.56 20.26 9.01
CA ASN A 118 25.44 20.62 10.43
C ASN A 118 24.54 19.65 11.23
N PHE A 119 23.85 18.72 10.56
CA PHE A 119 22.95 17.78 11.21
C PHE A 119 23.70 16.74 12.06
N LYS A 120 23.52 16.80 13.38
CA LYS A 120 24.13 15.86 14.35
C LYS A 120 23.33 14.56 14.46
N ALA A 121 23.46 13.67 13.48
CA ALA A 121 22.70 12.41 13.41
C ALA A 121 22.77 11.55 14.68
N PHE A 122 23.98 11.34 15.23
CA PHE A 122 24.16 10.53 16.44
C PHE A 122 23.45 11.11 17.66
N ALA A 123 23.61 12.42 17.90
CA ALA A 123 22.95 13.12 19.00
C ALA A 123 21.43 13.07 18.85
N SER A 124 20.91 13.28 17.64
CA SER A 124 19.47 13.18 17.34
C SER A 124 18.92 11.79 17.68
N LEU A 125 19.61 10.71 17.30
CA LEU A 125 19.19 9.34 17.63
C LEU A 125 19.18 9.07 19.14
N ARG A 126 20.17 9.58 19.88
CA ARG A 126 20.23 9.44 21.35
C ARG A 126 19.11 10.22 22.03
N MET A 127 18.84 11.44 21.60
CA MET A 127 17.74 12.27 22.11
C MET A 127 16.38 11.67 21.81
N ALA A 128 16.16 11.14 20.59
CA ALA A 128 14.92 10.45 20.25
C ALA A 128 14.63 9.24 21.15
N ARG A 129 15.66 8.42 21.44
CA ARG A 129 15.55 7.32 22.40
C ARG A 129 15.25 7.80 23.81
N ALA A 130 15.93 8.84 24.28
CA ALA A 130 15.70 9.42 25.60
C ALA A 130 14.28 9.99 25.74
N ASN A 131 13.80 10.72 24.74
CA ASN A 131 12.45 11.29 24.71
C ASN A 131 11.38 10.20 24.70
N ALA A 132 11.52 9.17 23.85
CA ALA A 132 10.58 8.04 23.82
C ALA A 132 10.53 7.30 25.17
N ARG A 133 11.69 7.10 25.82
CA ARG A 133 11.78 6.46 27.14
C ARG A 133 11.17 7.31 28.26
N LEU A 134 11.41 8.61 28.25
CA LEU A 134 11.01 9.53 29.32
C LEU A 134 9.63 10.17 29.11
N PHE A 135 8.95 9.90 28.00
CA PHE A 135 7.66 10.53 27.66
C PHE A 135 6.63 10.40 28.78
N GLY A 136 6.37 9.17 29.25
CA GLY A 136 5.38 8.94 30.30
C GLY A 136 5.73 9.59 31.64
N ILE A 137 7.02 9.54 32.04
CA ILE A 137 7.49 10.14 33.30
C ILE A 137 7.36 11.66 33.23
N ARG A 138 7.75 12.28 32.11
CA ARG A 138 7.64 13.72 31.92
C ARG A 138 6.17 14.17 31.91
N ALA A 139 5.29 13.42 31.25
CA ALA A 139 3.85 13.70 31.25
C ALA A 139 3.26 13.59 32.66
N LYS A 140 3.63 12.57 33.44
CA LYS A 140 3.18 12.40 34.83
C LYS A 140 3.64 13.57 35.70
N ARG A 141 4.94 13.91 35.69
CA ARG A 141 5.47 15.03 36.49
C ARG A 141 4.87 16.37 36.11
N ALA A 142 4.62 16.61 34.83
CA ALA A 142 3.94 17.82 34.37
C ALA A 142 2.51 17.89 34.91
N LYS A 143 1.81 16.76 35.01
CA LYS A 143 0.46 16.68 35.58
C LYS A 143 0.46 16.92 37.08
N GLU A 144 1.35 16.27 37.82
CA GLU A 144 1.51 16.44 39.28
C GLU A 144 1.89 17.88 39.64
N ALA A 145 2.81 18.49 38.88
CA ALA A 145 3.20 19.89 39.09
C ALA A 145 2.01 20.84 38.84
N ALA A 146 1.22 20.61 37.79
CA ALA A 146 0.02 21.40 37.52
C ALA A 146 -1.05 21.23 38.61
N GLU A 147 -1.24 20.02 39.14
CA GLU A 147 -2.16 19.76 40.26
C GLU A 147 -1.69 20.47 41.55
N GLN A 148 -0.40 20.43 41.87
CA GLN A 148 0.18 21.17 43.01
C GLN A 148 0.06 22.69 42.84
N ASP A 149 0.25 23.21 41.64
CA ASP A 149 0.09 24.65 41.36
C ASP A 149 -1.38 25.10 41.47
N VAL A 150 -2.34 24.22 41.18
CA VAL A 150 -3.77 24.47 41.41
C VAL A 150 -4.10 24.44 42.91
N GLU A 151 -3.55 23.48 43.65
CA GLU A 151 -3.75 23.38 45.09
C GLU A 151 -3.15 24.57 45.84
N LYS A 152 -1.97 25.06 45.43
CA LYS A 152 -1.35 26.28 45.98
C LYS A 152 -2.13 27.58 45.69
N LYS A 153 -2.99 27.58 44.68
CA LYS A 153 -3.82 28.73 44.30
C LYS A 153 -5.21 28.73 44.96
N LYS A 154 -5.60 27.61 45.57
CA LYS A 154 -6.77 27.52 46.44
C LYS A 154 -6.40 27.98 47.84
#